data_AF-A0A285V8D6-F1
#
_entry.id   AF-A0A285V8D6-F1
#
_cell.length_a   1.000
_cell.length_b   1.000
_cell.length_c   1.000
_cell.angle_alpha   90.00
_cell.angle_beta   90.00
_cell.angle_gamma   90.00
#
_symmetry.space_group_name_H-M   'P 1'
#
loop_
_entity.id
_entity.type
_entity.pdbx_description
1 polymer ?
#
loop_
_entity_poly.entity_id
_entity_poly.type
_entity_poly.pdbx_seq_one_letter_code
_entity_poly.pdbx_strand_id
1 'polypeptide(L)'
;MAFDAEDRRKHLDYVQAVIARLSQSSATAKGWSLTIAGAAFGFSAVIERWYLALLGLAIIISFSILDMYYLYEERLFRCLHNGVVAGTVPPYSMDKNMFTDQASRLDTYTSWSVLGFYAPLTLAGIAVTGISLLTG
;
A
#
# COMPACT_ATOMS: atom_id res chain seq x y z
N MET A 1 26.68 7.81 -27.03
CA MET A 1 27.20 8.37 -25.76
C MET A 1 27.38 7.19 -24.82
N ALA A 2 28.61 6.86 -24.44
CA ALA A 2 28.84 5.82 -23.43
C ALA A 2 28.31 6.36 -22.10
N PHE A 3 27.45 5.57 -21.43
CA PHE A 3 26.92 5.90 -20.12
C PHE A 3 28.06 6.17 -19.14
N ASP A 4 28.02 7.33 -18.48
CA ASP A 4 28.94 7.58 -17.37
C ASP A 4 28.50 6.79 -16.13
N ALA A 5 29.45 6.32 -15.35
CA ALA A 5 29.18 5.64 -14.08
C ALA A 5 28.44 6.56 -13.10
N GLU A 6 28.69 7.88 -13.19
CA GLU A 6 28.02 8.90 -12.40
C GLU A 6 26.55 9.06 -12.80
N ASP A 7 26.23 9.10 -14.10
CA ASP A 7 24.84 9.15 -14.58
C ASP A 7 24.03 7.94 -14.08
N ARG A 8 24.66 6.76 -14.06
CA ARG A 8 24.02 5.54 -13.53
C ARG A 8 23.77 5.64 -12.03
N ARG A 9 24.74 6.13 -11.24
CA ARG A 9 24.54 6.35 -9.79
C ARG A 9 23.40 7.33 -9.53
N LYS A 10 23.39 8.44 -10.28
CA LYS A 10 22.33 9.45 -10.21
C LYS A 10 20.96 8.87 -10.54
N HIS A 11 20.89 8.00 -11.54
CA HIS A 11 19.66 7.33 -11.92
C HIS A 11 19.16 6.40 -10.79
N LEU A 12 20.05 5.64 -10.16
CA LEU A 12 19.70 4.80 -9.00
C LEU A 12 19.17 5.64 -7.83
N ASP A 13 19.76 6.81 -7.55
CA ASP A 13 19.27 7.73 -6.52
C ASP A 13 17.84 8.21 -6.81
N TYR A 14 17.53 8.52 -8.08
CA TYR A 14 16.18 8.93 -8.47
C TYR A 14 15.16 7.80 -8.27
N VAL A 15 15.49 6.59 -8.71
CA VAL A 15 14.60 5.43 -8.51
C VAL A 15 14.41 5.15 -7.02
N GLN A 16 15.48 5.22 -6.23
CA GLN A 16 15.44 5.00 -4.79
C GLN A 16 14.60 6.06 -4.06
N ALA A 17 14.67 7.33 -4.49
CA ALA A 17 13.82 8.39 -3.93
C ALA A 17 12.33 8.11 -4.16
N VAL A 18 11.96 7.56 -5.32
CA VAL A 18 10.56 7.16 -5.60
C VAL A 18 10.14 5.97 -4.74
N ILE A 19 10.99 4.93 -4.61
CA ILE A 19 10.74 3.77 -3.74
C ILE A 19 10.51 4.23 -2.29
N ALA A 20 11.36 5.12 -1.77
CA ALA A 20 11.24 5.66 -0.42
C ALA A 20 9.90 6.41 -0.23
N ARG A 21 9.50 7.22 -1.23
CA ARG A 21 8.22 7.94 -1.18
C ARG A 21 7.02 6.99 -1.18
N LEU A 22 7.06 5.91 -1.97
CA LEU A 22 5.99 4.90 -2.03
C LEU A 22 5.85 4.15 -0.70
N SER A 23 6.97 3.72 -0.12
CA SER A 23 7.01 3.08 1.21
C SER A 23 6.46 4.02 2.30
N GLN A 24 6.85 5.30 2.28
CA GLN A 24 6.33 6.29 3.21
C GLN A 24 4.82 6.53 3.02
N SER A 25 4.34 6.60 1.78
CA SER A 25 2.91 6.78 1.47
C SER A 25 2.07 5.60 1.95
N SER A 26 2.58 4.37 1.77
CA SER A 26 2.00 3.14 2.32
C SER A 26 1.91 3.16 3.85
N ALA A 27 2.99 3.51 4.54
CA ALA A 27 3.00 3.61 6.00
C ALA A 27 2.03 4.68 6.51
N THR A 28 1.98 5.84 5.84
CA THR A 28 1.02 6.92 6.15
C THR A 28 -0.43 6.48 5.94
N ALA A 29 -0.73 5.75 4.85
CA ALA A 29 -2.05 5.19 4.60
C ALA A 29 -2.49 4.21 5.71
N LYS A 30 -1.59 3.35 6.20
CA LYS A 30 -1.86 2.46 7.35
C LYS A 30 -2.14 3.22 8.64
N GLY A 31 -1.37 4.27 8.91
CA GLY A 31 -1.60 5.13 10.08
C GLY A 31 -3.00 5.74 10.06
N TRP A 32 -3.37 6.38 8.95
CA TRP A 32 -4.68 7.01 8.81
C TRP A 32 -5.84 6.01 8.81
N SER A 33 -5.67 4.84 8.21
CA SER A 33 -6.71 3.82 8.22
C SER A 33 -7.01 3.35 9.65
N LEU A 34 -5.99 3.12 10.47
CA LEU A 34 -6.15 2.77 11.89
C LEU A 34 -6.85 3.89 12.67
N THR A 35 -6.43 5.14 12.50
CA THR A 35 -7.01 6.28 13.22
C THR A 35 -8.50 6.46 12.90
N ILE A 36 -8.85 6.50 11.61
CA ILE A 36 -10.24 6.78 11.20
C ILE A 36 -11.15 5.57 11.46
N ALA A 37 -10.69 4.35 11.18
CA ALA A 37 -11.47 3.15 11.47
C ALA A 37 -11.64 2.93 12.98
N GLY A 38 -10.59 3.14 13.76
CA GLY A 38 -10.66 3.06 15.23
C GLY A 38 -11.65 4.07 15.81
N ALA A 39 -11.65 5.31 15.30
CA ALA A 39 -12.66 6.31 15.68
C ALA A 39 -14.08 5.85 15.32
N ALA A 40 -14.29 5.36 14.09
CA ALA A 40 -15.59 4.87 13.64
C ALA A 40 -16.13 3.72 14.50
N PHE A 41 -15.27 2.74 14.82
CA PHE A 41 -15.64 1.62 15.70
C PHE A 41 -15.91 2.08 17.14
N GLY A 42 -15.08 2.98 17.68
CA GLY A 42 -15.32 3.56 19.00
C GLY A 42 -16.66 4.30 19.09
N PHE A 43 -16.97 5.12 18.09
CA PHE A 43 -18.26 5.81 18.01
C PHE A 43 -19.44 4.85 17.80
N SER A 44 -19.26 3.78 17.01
CA SER A 44 -20.28 2.74 16.87
C SER A 44 -20.65 2.11 18.20
N ALA A 45 -19.66 1.87 19.07
CA ALA A 45 -19.87 1.29 20.38
C ALA A 45 -20.56 2.26 21.37
N VAL A 46 -20.26 3.56 21.28
CA VAL A 46 -20.83 4.58 22.20
C VAL A 46 -22.23 5.02 21.78
N ILE A 47 -22.47 5.20 20.48
CA ILE A 47 -23.74 5.72 19.94
C ILE A 47 -24.70 4.57 19.58
N GLU A 48 -24.24 3.32 19.63
CA GLU A 48 -25.02 2.10 19.31
C GLU A 48 -25.63 2.15 17.89
N ARG A 49 -24.84 2.65 16.93
CA ARG A 49 -25.27 2.77 15.52
C ARG A 49 -24.44 1.86 14.63
N TRP A 50 -25.04 0.77 14.20
CA TRP A 50 -24.41 -0.24 13.34
C TRP A 50 -23.80 0.32 12.04
N TYR A 51 -24.35 1.40 11.47
CA TYR A 51 -23.82 2.00 10.25
C TYR A 51 -22.44 2.66 10.44
N LEU A 52 -22.07 3.03 11.68
CA LEU A 52 -20.73 3.55 11.98
C LEU A 52 -19.67 2.44 11.94
N ALA A 53 -20.02 1.23 12.35
CA ALA A 53 -19.14 0.07 12.19
C ALA A 53 -18.94 -0.27 10.71
N LEU A 54 -19.99 -0.20 9.89
CA LEU A 54 -19.86 -0.36 8.43
C LEU A 54 -18.97 0.72 7.80
N LEU A 55 -19.08 1.97 8.27
CA LEU A 55 -18.22 3.06 7.82
C LEU A 55 -16.74 2.75 8.14
N GLY A 56 -16.44 2.23 9.33
CA GLY A 56 -15.09 1.78 9.70
C GLY A 56 -14.56 0.68 8.79
N LEU A 57 -15.39 -0.33 8.46
CA LEU A 57 -15.03 -1.38 7.50
C LEU A 57 -14.78 -0.83 6.09
N ALA A 58 -15.63 0.09 5.62
CA ALA A 58 -15.48 0.72 4.31
C ALA A 58 -14.15 1.50 4.21
N ILE A 59 -13.75 2.19 5.28
CA ILE A 59 -12.45 2.88 5.36
C ILE A 59 -11.31 1.87 5.26
N ILE A 60 -11.35 0.79 6.05
CA ILE A 60 -10.32 -0.25 6.04
C ILE A 60 -10.12 -0.82 4.64
N ILE A 61 -11.22 -1.18 3.96
CA ILE A 61 -11.18 -1.71 2.59
C ILE A 61 -10.58 -0.67 1.64
N SER A 62 -11.04 0.57 1.68
CA SER A 62 -10.55 1.64 0.80
C SER A 62 -9.04 1.88 0.96
N PHE A 63 -8.56 1.98 2.20
CA PHE A 63 -7.14 2.18 2.48
C PHE A 63 -6.30 0.95 2.16
N SER A 64 -6.83 -0.26 2.33
CA SER A 64 -6.13 -1.49 1.91
C SER A 64 -5.88 -1.53 0.41
N ILE A 65 -6.84 -1.08 -0.41
CA ILE A 65 -6.67 -1.00 -1.86
C ILE A 65 -5.57 0.00 -2.23
N LEU A 66 -5.56 1.17 -1.58
CA LEU A 66 -4.51 2.18 -1.77
C LEU A 66 -3.13 1.64 -1.37
N ASP A 67 -3.04 0.94 -0.24
CA ASP A 67 -1.81 0.34 0.24
C ASP A 67 -1.26 -0.71 -0.73
N MET A 68 -2.15 -1.56 -1.27
CA MET A 68 -1.80 -2.54 -2.30
C MET A 68 -1.30 -1.86 -3.58
N TYR A 69 -1.92 -0.74 -3.98
CA TYR A 69 -1.47 0.04 -5.13
C TYR A 69 -0.04 0.58 -4.92
N TYR A 70 0.26 1.16 -3.75
CA TYR A 70 1.61 1.64 -3.45
C TYR A 70 2.64 0.51 -3.44
N LEU A 71 2.28 -0.65 -2.89
CA LEU A 71 3.17 -1.81 -2.85
C LEU A 71 3.43 -2.39 -4.25
N TYR A 72 2.40 -2.46 -5.09
CA TYR A 72 2.54 -2.89 -6.49
C TYR A 72 3.49 -1.96 -7.25
N GLU A 73 3.29 -0.66 -7.08
CA GLU A 73 4.12 0.38 -7.68
C GLU A 73 5.58 0.28 -7.22
N GLU A 74 5.80 0.08 -5.92
CA GLU A 74 7.12 -0.10 -5.34
C GLU A 74 7.85 -1.31 -5.93
N ARG A 75 7.15 -2.43 -6.13
CA ARG A 75 7.72 -3.64 -6.77
C ARG A 75 8.17 -3.36 -8.20
N LEU A 76 7.38 -2.62 -8.99
CA LEU A 76 7.77 -2.22 -10.35
C LEU A 76 9.01 -1.32 -10.33
N PHE A 77 9.09 -0.36 -9.42
CA PHE A 77 10.27 0.49 -9.27
C PHE A 77 11.51 -0.28 -8.79
N ARG A 78 11.35 -1.34 -7.98
CA ARG A 78 12.45 -2.25 -7.62
C ARG A 78 12.94 -3.05 -8.83
N CYS A 79 12.05 -3.49 -9.71
CA CYS A 79 12.45 -4.11 -10.98
C CYS A 79 13.19 -3.12 -11.88
N LEU A 80 12.68 -1.88 -11.99
CA LEU A 80 13.37 -0.81 -12.71
C LEU A 80 14.77 -0.55 -12.14
N HIS A 81 14.91 -0.47 -10.81
CA HIS A 81 16.20 -0.32 -10.13
C HIS A 81 17.18 -1.43 -10.53
N ASN A 82 16.73 -2.69 -10.53
CA ASN A 82 17.55 -3.82 -10.95
C ASN A 82 17.94 -3.74 -12.45
N GLY A 83 17.04 -3.25 -13.30
CA GLY A 83 17.34 -2.97 -14.71
C GLY A 83 18.40 -1.88 -14.90
N VAL A 84 18.36 -0.81 -14.08
CA VAL A 84 19.39 0.24 -14.09
C VAL A 84 20.75 -0.31 -13.63
N VAL A 85 20.77 -1.17 -12.61
CA VAL A 85 22.00 -1.87 -12.17
C VAL A 85 22.57 -2.72 -13.31
N ALA A 86 21.71 -3.47 -14.01
CA ALA A 86 22.07 -4.34 -15.14
C ALA A 86 22.44 -3.57 -16.42
N GLY A 87 22.17 -2.27 -16.49
CA GLY A 87 22.40 -1.44 -17.69
C GLY A 87 21.45 -1.75 -18.84
N THR A 88 20.30 -2.38 -18.58
CA THR A 88 19.29 -2.73 -19.60
C THR A 88 18.26 -1.62 -19.83
N VAL A 89 18.32 -0.56 -19.03
CA VAL A 89 17.38 0.55 -19.04
C VAL A 89 18.05 1.81 -19.60
N PRO A 90 17.38 2.58 -20.49
CA PRO A 90 17.91 3.85 -20.99
C PRO A 90 18.24 4.85 -19.85
N PRO A 91 19.21 5.77 -20.05
CA PRO A 91 19.63 6.68 -19.00
C PRO A 91 18.46 7.56 -18.56
N TYR A 92 18.28 7.70 -17.25
CA TYR A 92 17.21 8.48 -16.65
C TYR A 92 15.78 8.07 -17.02
N SER A 93 15.58 6.91 -17.66
CA SER A 93 14.24 6.40 -17.95
C SER A 93 13.55 5.96 -16.66
N MET A 94 12.43 6.61 -16.37
CA MET A 94 11.51 6.24 -15.28
C MET A 94 10.38 5.32 -15.74
N ASP A 95 10.51 4.74 -16.94
CA ASP A 95 9.48 3.87 -17.49
C ASP A 95 9.52 2.47 -16.86
N LYS A 96 8.76 2.34 -15.77
CA LYS A 96 8.55 1.07 -15.07
C LYS A 96 7.66 0.09 -15.85
N ASN A 97 6.97 0.52 -16.92
CA ASN A 97 6.01 -0.33 -17.61
C ASN A 97 6.68 -1.49 -18.35
N MET A 98 7.98 -1.37 -18.65
CA MET A 98 8.81 -2.48 -19.15
C MET A 98 8.88 -3.68 -18.20
N PHE A 99 8.50 -3.51 -16.92
CA PHE A 99 8.59 -4.53 -15.88
C PHE A 99 7.21 -5.01 -15.37
N THR A 100 6.10 -4.66 -16.03
CA THR A 100 4.74 -5.06 -15.58
C THR A 100 4.56 -6.56 -15.45
N ASP A 101 5.22 -7.33 -16.32
CA ASP A 101 5.11 -8.79 -16.34
C ASP A 101 5.93 -9.46 -15.22
N GLN A 102 6.85 -8.72 -14.60
CA GLN A 102 7.69 -9.20 -13.51
C GLN A 102 7.06 -8.99 -12.13
N ALA A 103 5.99 -8.18 -12.04
CA ALA A 103 5.25 -7.93 -10.82
C ALA A 103 3.82 -8.45 -10.95
N SER A 104 3.51 -9.56 -10.29
CA SER A 104 2.15 -10.07 -10.20
C SER A 104 1.28 -9.18 -9.31
N ARG A 105 0.16 -8.68 -9.86
CA ARG A 105 -0.86 -7.95 -9.08
C ARG A 105 -1.45 -8.81 -7.97
N LEU A 106 -1.68 -10.10 -8.24
CA LEU A 106 -2.33 -11.03 -7.30
C LEU A 106 -1.43 -11.38 -6.11
N ASP A 107 -0.12 -11.56 -6.32
CA ASP A 107 0.84 -11.78 -5.23
C ASP A 107 1.10 -10.52 -4.39
N THR A 108 0.54 -9.39 -4.81
CA THR A 108 0.55 -8.16 -4.01
C THR A 108 -0.59 -8.17 -2.99
N TYR A 109 -1.75 -8.76 -3.33
CA TYR A 109 -2.89 -8.90 -2.42
C TYR A 109 -2.61 -9.82 -1.23
N THR A 110 -1.77 -10.85 -1.42
CA THR A 110 -1.38 -11.80 -0.37
C THR A 110 -0.10 -11.39 0.36
N SER A 111 0.44 -10.20 0.07
CA SER A 111 1.66 -9.74 0.71
C SER A 111 1.48 -9.65 2.23
N TRP A 112 2.40 -10.29 2.96
CA TRP A 112 2.40 -10.34 4.43
C TRP A 112 2.24 -8.97 5.08
N SER A 113 2.82 -7.92 4.47
CA SER A 113 2.77 -6.53 4.98
C SER A 113 1.38 -5.89 4.91
N VAL A 114 0.51 -6.36 4.02
CA VAL A 114 -0.87 -5.87 3.85
C VAL A 114 -1.80 -6.75 4.68
N LEU A 115 -1.68 -8.08 4.51
CA LEU A 115 -2.54 -9.05 5.16
C LEU A 115 -2.36 -9.03 6.68
N GLY A 116 -1.11 -8.96 7.17
CA GLY A 116 -0.83 -8.88 8.60
C GLY A 116 -1.35 -7.61 9.28
N PHE A 117 -1.49 -6.51 8.54
CA PHE A 117 -2.02 -5.25 9.08
C PHE A 117 -3.55 -5.18 9.01
N TYR A 118 -4.12 -5.46 7.83
CA TYR A 118 -5.56 -5.28 7.60
C TYR A 118 -6.41 -6.47 8.05
N ALA A 119 -5.89 -7.70 8.14
CA ALA A 119 -6.65 -8.85 8.62
C ALA A 119 -7.17 -8.70 10.06
N PRO A 120 -6.34 -8.33 11.08
CA PRO A 120 -6.87 -8.14 12.43
C PRO A 120 -7.86 -6.97 12.50
N LEU A 121 -7.65 -5.89 11.74
CA LEU A 121 -8.55 -4.74 11.71
C LEU A 121 -9.92 -5.08 11.10
N THR A 122 -9.92 -5.83 9.99
CA THR A 122 -11.17 -6.29 9.36
C THR A 122 -11.91 -7.27 10.27
N LEU A 123 -11.22 -8.23 10.89
CA LEU A 123 -11.81 -9.16 11.86
C LEU A 123 -12.45 -8.41 13.04
N ALA A 124 -11.74 -7.43 13.62
CA ALA A 124 -12.28 -6.59 14.67
C ALA A 124 -13.51 -5.81 14.21
N GLY A 125 -13.47 -5.22 13.01
CA GLY A 125 -14.60 -4.50 12.43
C GLY A 125 -15.82 -5.40 12.18
N ILE A 126 -15.63 -6.63 11.71
CA ILE A 126 -16.70 -7.62 11.53
C ILE A 126 -17.32 -7.98 12.89
N ALA A 127 -16.49 -8.21 13.91
CA ALA A 127 -16.97 -8.51 15.25
C ALA A 127 -17.79 -7.34 15.83
N VAL A 128 -17.29 -6.11 15.73
CA VAL A 128 -18.01 -4.90 16.19
C VAL A 128 -19.33 -4.74 15.45
N THR A 129 -19.32 -4.91 14.12
CA THR A 129 -20.55 -4.82 13.31
C THR A 129 -21.57 -5.88 13.72
N GLY A 130 -21.14 -7.12 13.94
CA GLY A 130 -22.00 -8.22 14.37
C GLY A 130 -22.62 -7.97 15.74
N ILE A 131 -21.85 -7.44 16.69
CA ILE A 131 -22.36 -7.05 18.01
C ILE A 131 -23.38 -5.91 17.87
N SER A 132 -23.04 -4.85 17.14
CA SER A 132 -23.93 -3.69 16.95
C SER A 132 -25.25 -4.04 16.25
N LEU A 133 -25.29 -5.08 15.41
CA LEU A 133 -26.52 -5.57 14.78
C LEU A 133 -27.39 -6.42 15.72
N LEU A 134 -26.80 -7.04 16.75
CA LEU A 134 -27.53 -7.84 17.73
C LEU A 134 -28.10 -6.99 18.87
N THR A 135 -27.49 -5.83 19.13
CA THR A 135 -27.86 -4.92 20.23
C THR A 135 -28.72 -3.73 19.80
N GLY A 136 -28.74 -3.39 18.50
CA GLY A 136 -29.49 -2.26 17.93
C GLY A 136 -30.79 -2.70 17.27
#